data_AF-A0ABD1R9J1-F1
#
_entry.id   AF-A0ABD1R9J1-F1
#
_cell.length_a   1.000
_cell.length_b   1.000
_cell.length_c   1.000
_cell.angle_alpha   90.00
_cell.angle_beta   90.00
_cell.angle_gamma   90.00
#
_symmetry.space_group_name_H-M   'P 1'
#
loop_
_entity.id
_entity.type
_entity.pdbx_description
1 polymer ?
#
loop_
_entity_poly.entity_id
_entity_poly.type
_entity_poly.pdbx_seq_one_letter_code
_entity_poly.pdbx_strand_id
1 'polypeptide(L)'
;MVSSRDVASFLVYFSVFHVFLLKFVDSKCPKSFPCGIFGNLEFPLANYSQPECGLFTVECNAVPHPKVHLDTQWFSPSYQILSNISSSSVRIRNPILEDLLKSKSCSLFLNFSIPHTPSISYQFFPNITLLKCPKNMNVDEEMHYFLDRTRRYEDCDFDFDIYYAANSNENLLLSLPLSLPNVCSVLHLPLKLPPTSDSAELFERLGAEYHLQWILSDDCINCHRKGGQCTSTGNNEFRCEEEKNPLKLILADRRESLLSVSPSSPTQNLKKATNNFDSSKELGDGGFGTVYYGKLRDGREVAIKRLYEHNYKRVEQFINEIKILTCLRHPNLVSLYGCTSRRSRELLLVYEFVSNGTVADHIHGDRAKEAPLSWPIRMNIAIETANALAYLHKSDIIHRDVKTNNILLDDKFCVKVADFGLSRLFPNDVTHISTAPQGTPGYVDPEYHQCYHLTDRSDVYSFGVVLIELISSMPAVDISRHRHEINLANLAISRIQRCAFNELIDSSLGFGSDAEVTRMTTSFAELAFRCLQLEKDMRPSMGEGVSISEGNKG
;
A
#
# COMPACT_ATOMS: atom_id res chain seq x y z
N MET A 1 16.74 33.45 -23.01
CA MET A 1 17.27 32.15 -23.51
C MET A 1 17.85 31.42 -22.31
N VAL A 2 17.34 30.22 -21.99
CA VAL A 2 17.90 29.35 -20.94
C VAL A 2 18.65 28.21 -21.64
N SER A 3 19.73 27.71 -21.03
CA SER A 3 20.66 26.78 -21.67
C SER A 3 20.07 25.37 -21.79
N SER A 4 20.26 24.72 -22.95
CA SER A 4 19.79 23.35 -23.18
C SER A 4 20.42 22.28 -22.27
N ARG A 5 21.45 22.63 -21.48
CA ARG A 5 22.04 21.73 -20.47
C ARG A 5 21.16 21.55 -19.24
N ASP A 6 20.44 22.58 -18.80
CA ASP A 6 19.63 22.51 -17.58
C ASP A 6 18.39 21.63 -17.77
N VAL A 7 17.82 21.64 -18.98
CA VAL A 7 16.71 20.76 -19.40
C VAL A 7 17.13 19.28 -19.39
N ALA A 8 18.36 18.98 -19.81
CA ALA A 8 18.87 17.60 -19.88
C ALA A 8 18.99 16.96 -18.48
N SER A 9 19.47 17.69 -17.48
CA SER A 9 19.53 17.19 -16.09
C SER A 9 18.15 16.94 -15.48
N PHE A 10 17.14 17.73 -15.84
CA PHE A 10 15.76 17.50 -15.40
C PHE A 10 15.15 16.23 -16.00
N LEU A 11 15.36 16.00 -17.30
CA LEU A 11 14.82 14.82 -18.01
C LEU A 11 15.43 13.49 -17.53
N VAL A 12 16.72 13.47 -17.19
CA VAL A 12 17.38 12.27 -16.64
C VAL A 12 16.84 11.92 -15.25
N TYR A 13 16.48 12.90 -14.42
CA TYR A 13 15.81 12.62 -13.14
C TYR A 13 14.39 12.06 -13.34
N PHE A 14 13.66 12.50 -14.36
CA PHE A 14 12.31 12.04 -14.67
C PHE A 14 12.25 10.56 -15.11
N SER A 15 13.25 10.10 -15.86
CA SER A 15 13.30 8.71 -16.37
C SER A 15 13.60 7.68 -15.27
N VAL A 16 14.45 8.02 -14.29
CA VAL A 16 14.74 7.13 -13.14
C VAL A 16 13.53 7.04 -12.18
N PHE A 17 12.70 8.09 -12.11
CA PHE A 17 11.53 8.11 -11.22
C PHE A 17 10.40 7.15 -11.66
N HIS A 18 10.21 6.97 -12.96
CA HIS A 18 9.18 6.09 -13.52
C HIS A 18 9.40 4.60 -13.17
N VAL A 19 10.65 4.15 -13.06
CA VAL A 19 10.99 2.75 -12.79
C VAL A 19 10.62 2.31 -11.36
N PHE A 20 10.44 3.25 -10.43
CA PHE A 20 10.06 2.95 -9.04
C PHE A 20 8.57 3.12 -8.71
N LEU A 21 7.75 3.68 -9.60
CA LEU A 21 6.31 3.89 -9.37
C LEU A 21 5.43 2.77 -9.94
N LEU A 22 5.90 1.99 -10.92
CA LEU A 22 5.15 0.89 -11.54
C LEU A 22 5.25 -0.45 -10.77
N LYS A 23 4.80 -0.43 -9.51
CA LYS A 23 4.21 -1.59 -8.81
C LYS A 23 2.90 -1.24 -8.07
N PHE A 24 2.22 -0.18 -8.49
CA PHE A 24 0.83 0.14 -8.07
C PHE A 24 -0.06 0.50 -9.26
N VAL A 25 -0.13 -0.42 -10.22
CA VAL A 25 -1.26 -0.54 -11.14
C VAL A 25 -2.14 -1.68 -10.61
N ASP A 26 -3.47 -1.55 -10.69
CA ASP A 26 -4.39 -2.67 -10.42
C ASP A 26 -4.29 -3.69 -11.57
N SER A 27 -3.26 -4.53 -11.53
CA SER A 27 -3.11 -5.60 -12.51
C SER A 27 -4.05 -6.75 -12.18
N LYS A 28 -5.20 -6.77 -12.86
CA LYS A 28 -5.83 -8.05 -13.25
C LYS A 28 -4.71 -8.95 -13.77
N CYS A 29 -4.46 -10.05 -13.07
CA CYS A 29 -3.26 -10.84 -13.32
C CYS A 29 -3.20 -11.30 -14.78
N PRO A 30 -2.10 -11.01 -15.50
CA PRO A 30 -2.03 -11.28 -16.92
C PRO A 30 -2.05 -12.79 -17.13
N LYS A 31 -2.89 -13.26 -18.07
CA LYS A 31 -3.04 -14.71 -18.35
C LYS A 31 -1.69 -15.37 -18.65
N SER A 32 -0.77 -14.64 -19.28
CA SER A 32 0.64 -15.01 -19.40
C SER A 32 1.53 -13.76 -19.46
N PHE A 33 2.82 -13.93 -19.14
CA PHE A 33 3.84 -12.88 -19.14
C PHE A 33 5.12 -13.32 -19.88
N PRO A 34 5.81 -12.42 -20.60
CA PRO A 34 7.05 -12.76 -21.30
C PRO A 34 8.22 -12.95 -20.32
N CYS A 35 9.04 -13.98 -20.55
CA CYS A 35 10.13 -14.38 -19.68
C CYS A 35 11.40 -14.78 -20.48
N GLY A 36 11.89 -13.84 -21.31
CA GLY A 36 13.14 -14.00 -22.05
C GLY A 36 13.15 -15.23 -22.96
N ILE A 37 14.16 -16.09 -22.80
CA ILE A 37 14.32 -17.32 -23.61
C ILE A 37 13.24 -18.38 -23.38
N PHE A 38 12.42 -18.25 -22.33
CA PHE A 38 11.35 -19.21 -22.02
C PHE A 38 10.01 -18.88 -22.70
N GLY A 39 9.95 -17.81 -23.50
CA GLY A 39 8.71 -17.37 -24.15
C GLY A 39 7.73 -16.75 -23.15
N ASN A 40 6.43 -17.02 -23.31
CA ASN A 40 5.40 -16.56 -22.39
C ASN A 40 5.08 -17.65 -21.36
N LEU A 41 5.15 -17.31 -20.07
CA LEU A 41 4.79 -18.17 -18.96
C LEU A 41 3.40 -17.81 -18.42
N GLU A 42 2.68 -18.77 -17.86
CA GLU A 42 1.32 -18.61 -17.34
C GLU A 42 1.15 -19.18 -15.94
N PHE A 43 0.00 -18.90 -15.31
CA PHE A 43 -0.36 -19.47 -14.00
C PHE A 43 -0.14 -21.00 -13.99
N PRO A 44 0.57 -21.57 -13.00
CA PRO A 44 0.82 -21.04 -11.66
C PRO A 44 2.06 -20.15 -11.49
N LEU A 45 2.83 -19.93 -12.55
CA LEU A 45 4.01 -19.07 -12.54
C LEU A 45 3.58 -17.60 -12.49
N ALA A 46 4.29 -16.80 -11.72
CA ALA A 46 4.19 -15.34 -11.72
C ALA A 46 5.52 -14.69 -12.11
N ASN A 47 5.46 -13.48 -12.64
CA ASN A 47 6.65 -12.64 -12.77
C ASN A 47 7.12 -12.24 -11.35
N TYR A 48 8.42 -12.19 -11.09
CA TYR A 48 8.97 -11.59 -9.84
C TYR A 48 8.52 -10.11 -9.65
N SER A 49 8.10 -9.46 -10.73
CA SER A 49 7.44 -8.15 -10.72
C SER A 49 6.02 -8.18 -10.15
N GLN A 50 5.30 -9.31 -10.14
CA GLN A 50 3.90 -9.44 -9.71
C GLN A 50 3.66 -10.74 -8.91
N PRO A 51 4.27 -10.91 -7.72
CA PRO A 51 4.19 -12.14 -6.93
C PRO A 51 2.75 -12.58 -6.58
N GLU A 52 1.83 -11.63 -6.48
CA GLU A 52 0.39 -11.84 -6.26
C GLU A 52 -0.36 -12.54 -7.41
N CYS A 53 0.27 -12.72 -8.57
CA CYS A 53 -0.36 -13.26 -9.77
C CYS A 53 -0.09 -14.75 -10.05
N GLY A 54 0.41 -15.48 -9.07
CA GLY A 54 0.70 -16.91 -9.16
C GLY A 54 1.09 -17.48 -7.81
N LEU A 55 1.43 -18.76 -7.78
CA LEU A 55 1.80 -19.46 -6.54
C LEU A 55 3.30 -19.38 -6.25
N PHE A 56 4.10 -19.15 -7.28
CA PHE A 56 5.56 -19.06 -7.21
C PHE A 56 6.10 -18.17 -8.34
N THR A 57 7.26 -17.54 -8.14
CA THR A 57 7.75 -16.45 -9.02
C THR A 57 8.99 -16.80 -9.83
N VAL A 58 9.11 -16.18 -11.01
CA VAL A 58 10.29 -16.28 -11.89
C VAL A 58 10.95 -14.90 -12.06
N GLU A 59 12.23 -14.82 -11.69
CA GLU A 59 13.12 -13.68 -11.96
C GLU A 59 13.79 -13.88 -13.33
N CYS A 60 13.04 -13.59 -14.39
CA CYS A 60 13.41 -13.87 -15.79
C CYS A 60 14.74 -13.24 -16.24
N ASN A 61 15.12 -12.11 -15.64
CA ASN A 61 16.27 -11.29 -16.04
C ASN A 61 17.49 -11.48 -15.12
N ALA A 62 17.46 -12.49 -14.24
CA ALA A 62 18.55 -12.72 -13.30
C ALA A 62 19.84 -13.20 -14.00
N VAL A 63 20.97 -12.73 -13.49
CA VAL A 63 22.32 -13.06 -13.98
C VAL A 63 23.04 -13.89 -12.90
N PRO A 64 23.80 -14.95 -13.25
CA PRO A 64 24.08 -15.47 -14.59
C PRO A 64 22.99 -16.38 -15.18
N HIS A 65 22.00 -16.78 -14.37
CA HIS A 65 20.87 -17.61 -14.78
C HIS A 65 19.57 -17.03 -14.21
N PRO A 66 18.45 -17.07 -14.96
CA PRO A 66 17.11 -16.78 -14.44
C PRO A 66 16.83 -17.60 -13.18
N LYS A 67 16.03 -17.07 -12.24
CA LYS A 67 15.74 -17.75 -10.98
C LYS A 67 14.25 -18.05 -10.82
N VAL A 68 13.93 -19.07 -10.04
CA VAL A 68 12.57 -19.37 -9.55
C VAL A 68 12.57 -19.36 -8.02
N HIS A 69 11.50 -18.82 -7.42
CA HIS A 69 11.26 -18.83 -5.98
C HIS A 69 9.94 -19.56 -5.72
N LEU A 70 9.99 -20.74 -5.10
CA LEU A 70 8.87 -21.71 -4.97
C LEU A 70 7.75 -21.30 -3.98
N ASP A 71 7.86 -20.09 -3.45
CA ASP A 71 6.95 -19.43 -2.53
C ASP A 71 7.11 -17.91 -2.74
N THR A 72 6.04 -17.16 -2.49
CA THR A 72 5.96 -15.69 -2.68
C THR A 72 6.63 -14.90 -1.55
N GLN A 73 7.04 -15.54 -0.46
CA GLN A 73 7.77 -14.88 0.64
C GLN A 73 9.16 -14.39 0.20
N TRP A 74 9.49 -13.16 0.60
CA TRP A 74 10.73 -12.45 0.22
C TRP A 74 12.03 -13.14 0.68
N PHE A 75 11.94 -14.09 1.61
CA PHE A 75 13.09 -14.86 2.12
C PHE A 75 13.19 -16.28 1.53
N SER A 76 12.26 -16.67 0.66
CA SER A 76 12.23 -18.03 0.13
C SER A 76 13.37 -18.27 -0.86
N PRO A 77 14.07 -19.42 -0.77
CA PRO A 77 15.32 -19.66 -1.47
C PRO A 77 15.14 -19.57 -2.99
N SER A 78 16.09 -18.89 -3.64
CA SER A 78 16.11 -18.76 -5.09
C SER A 78 16.84 -19.93 -5.74
N TYR A 79 16.17 -20.63 -6.64
CA TYR A 79 16.74 -21.73 -7.41
C TYR A 79 17.12 -21.22 -8.81
N GLN A 80 18.31 -21.57 -9.31
CA GLN A 80 18.74 -21.17 -10.66
C GLN A 80 18.07 -22.07 -11.70
N ILE A 81 17.52 -21.51 -12.77
CA ILE A 81 16.87 -22.25 -13.85
C ILE A 81 17.92 -22.69 -14.87
N LEU A 82 17.95 -23.99 -15.19
CA LEU A 82 18.96 -24.63 -16.06
C LEU A 82 18.40 -25.14 -17.39
N SER A 83 17.09 -25.15 -17.57
CA SER A 83 16.42 -25.58 -18.80
C SER A 83 15.28 -24.63 -19.16
N ASN A 84 14.71 -24.79 -20.36
CA ASN A 84 13.40 -24.25 -20.63
C ASN A 84 12.37 -24.78 -19.63
N ILE A 85 11.38 -23.94 -19.35
CA ILE A 85 10.25 -24.22 -18.46
C ILE A 85 9.17 -24.91 -19.28
N SER A 86 8.64 -26.03 -18.80
CA SER A 86 7.45 -26.70 -19.36
C SER A 86 6.20 -26.35 -18.54
N SER A 87 5.01 -26.75 -19.00
CA SER A 87 3.74 -26.47 -18.31
C SER A 87 3.64 -27.00 -16.87
N SER A 88 4.43 -28.03 -16.52
CA SER A 88 4.43 -28.64 -15.18
C SER A 88 5.81 -28.95 -14.60
N SER A 89 6.92 -28.65 -15.30
CA SER A 89 8.27 -28.94 -14.78
C SER A 89 9.40 -28.05 -15.33
N VAL A 90 10.50 -27.95 -14.58
CA VAL A 90 11.72 -27.19 -14.93
C VAL A 90 12.96 -27.80 -14.26
N ARG A 91 14.12 -27.85 -14.94
CA ARG A 91 15.40 -28.23 -14.31
C ARG A 91 16.00 -27.04 -13.57
N ILE A 92 16.38 -27.25 -12.32
CA ILE A 92 16.91 -26.21 -11.42
C ILE A 92 18.20 -26.63 -10.71
N ARG A 93 18.96 -25.65 -10.24
CA ARG A 93 20.04 -25.79 -9.25
C ARG A 93 19.60 -25.13 -7.94
N ASN A 94 19.83 -25.81 -6.82
CA ASN A 94 19.65 -25.28 -5.47
C ASN A 94 21.02 -24.93 -4.86
N PRO A 95 21.44 -23.64 -4.80
CA PRO A 95 22.77 -23.27 -4.31
C PRO A 95 22.98 -23.60 -2.83
N ILE A 96 21.92 -23.54 -2.01
CA ILE A 96 22.00 -23.86 -0.57
C ILE A 96 22.26 -25.36 -0.38
N LEU A 97 21.59 -26.21 -1.17
CA LEU A 97 21.89 -27.64 -1.21
C LEU A 97 23.31 -27.89 -1.73
N GLU A 98 23.76 -27.15 -2.75
CA GLU A 98 25.12 -27.24 -3.28
C GLU A 98 26.18 -27.00 -2.18
N ASP A 99 25.99 -25.97 -1.36
CA ASP A 99 26.94 -25.62 -0.30
C ASP A 99 26.82 -26.56 0.93
N LEU A 100 25.63 -27.07 1.24
CA LEU A 100 25.44 -28.14 2.24
C LEU A 100 26.10 -29.46 1.80
N LEU A 101 26.07 -29.79 0.50
CA LEU A 101 26.74 -30.97 -0.05
C LEU A 101 28.26 -30.80 -0.05
N LYS A 102 28.79 -29.64 -0.48
CA LYS A 102 30.23 -29.32 -0.43
C LYS A 102 30.80 -29.39 0.99
N SER A 103 30.01 -28.98 1.99
CA SER A 103 30.40 -29.01 3.41
C SER A 103 30.06 -30.32 4.12
N LYS A 104 29.50 -31.32 3.41
CA LYS A 104 29.00 -32.61 3.96
C LYS A 104 28.11 -32.43 5.20
N SER A 105 27.30 -31.38 5.21
CA SER A 105 26.58 -30.94 6.41
C SER A 105 25.33 -31.78 6.69
N CYS A 106 25.35 -32.51 7.82
CA CYS A 106 24.21 -33.32 8.30
C CYS A 106 22.94 -32.51 8.61
N SER A 107 23.00 -31.17 8.68
CA SER A 107 21.80 -30.32 8.73
C SER A 107 20.85 -30.55 7.55
N LEU A 108 21.36 -31.07 6.43
CA LEU A 108 20.60 -31.54 5.28
C LEU A 108 19.51 -32.57 5.68
N PHE A 109 19.82 -33.49 6.59
CA PHE A 109 18.89 -34.53 7.04
C PHE A 109 17.96 -34.09 8.19
N LEU A 110 18.09 -32.84 8.65
CA LEU A 110 17.15 -32.23 9.59
C LEU A 110 15.99 -31.55 8.87
N ASN A 111 16.32 -30.65 7.93
CA ASN A 111 15.40 -29.60 7.47
C ASN A 111 15.21 -29.54 5.95
N PHE A 112 15.63 -30.55 5.17
CA PHE A 112 15.34 -30.56 3.73
C PHE A 112 13.87 -30.87 3.47
N SER A 113 13.12 -29.83 3.12
CA SER A 113 11.79 -29.92 2.54
C SER A 113 11.66 -28.91 1.40
N ILE A 114 10.76 -29.19 0.46
CA ILE A 114 10.28 -28.18 -0.49
C ILE A 114 9.03 -27.55 0.13
N PRO A 115 8.77 -26.23 -0.01
CA PRO A 115 7.52 -25.64 0.46
C PRO A 115 6.32 -26.31 -0.22
N HIS A 116 5.44 -26.94 0.56
CA HIS A 116 4.17 -27.51 0.09
C HIS A 116 3.01 -26.64 0.56
N THR A 117 1.99 -26.45 -0.29
CA THR A 117 0.74 -25.78 0.10
C THR A 117 -0.47 -26.58 -0.39
N PRO A 118 -1.66 -26.37 0.21
CA PRO A 118 -2.93 -26.87 -0.33
C PRO A 118 -3.26 -26.46 -1.77
N SER A 119 -2.56 -25.47 -2.33
CA SER A 119 -2.75 -24.98 -3.70
C SER A 119 -1.77 -25.62 -4.69
N ILE A 120 -0.56 -25.95 -4.25
CA ILE A 120 0.51 -26.52 -5.06
C ILE A 120 1.39 -27.47 -4.24
N SER A 121 1.57 -28.67 -4.80
CA SER A 121 2.58 -29.63 -4.36
C SER A 121 3.70 -29.73 -5.38
N TYR A 122 4.91 -30.05 -4.92
CA TYR A 122 6.06 -30.25 -5.77
C TYR A 122 6.62 -31.67 -5.62
N GLN A 123 7.21 -32.18 -6.70
CA GLN A 123 7.97 -33.42 -6.74
C GLN A 123 9.29 -33.14 -7.46
N PHE A 124 10.33 -33.91 -7.18
CA PHE A 124 11.63 -33.74 -7.82
C PHE A 124 12.23 -35.07 -8.26
N PHE A 125 12.89 -35.05 -9.42
CA PHE A 125 13.51 -36.23 -10.01
C PHE A 125 14.85 -35.90 -10.70
N PRO A 126 15.81 -36.84 -10.71
CA PRO A 126 15.82 -38.09 -9.93
C PRO A 126 15.97 -37.80 -8.43
N ASN A 127 15.40 -38.65 -7.58
CA ASN A 127 15.57 -38.59 -6.13
C ASN A 127 15.97 -39.96 -5.58
N ILE A 128 16.56 -39.95 -4.38
CA ILE A 128 16.85 -41.13 -3.58
C ILE A 128 16.01 -41.07 -2.31
N THR A 129 15.31 -42.17 -2.03
CA THR A 129 14.68 -42.42 -0.73
C THR A 129 15.77 -42.74 0.29
N LEU A 130 15.72 -42.10 1.45
CA LEU A 130 16.59 -42.32 2.59
C LEU A 130 15.70 -42.58 3.82
N LEU A 131 16.16 -43.41 4.75
CA LEU A 131 15.49 -43.59 6.04
C LEU A 131 16.35 -42.98 7.14
N LYS A 132 15.73 -42.11 7.94
CA LYS A 132 16.32 -41.50 9.12
C LYS A 132 15.74 -42.19 10.35
N CYS A 133 16.56 -43.00 11.03
CA CYS A 133 16.18 -43.81 12.18
C CYS A 133 17.06 -43.47 13.38
N PRO A 134 16.59 -43.55 14.64
CA PRO A 134 17.43 -43.28 15.80
C PRO A 134 18.57 -44.30 15.94
N LYS A 135 19.71 -43.86 16.47
CA LYS A 135 20.90 -44.71 16.69
C LYS A 135 20.67 -45.92 17.60
N ASN A 136 19.74 -45.81 18.55
CA ASN A 136 19.43 -46.84 19.55
C ASN A 136 18.11 -47.59 19.26
N MET A 137 17.80 -47.84 17.98
CA MET A 137 16.56 -48.55 17.62
C MET A 137 16.71 -50.07 17.78
N ASN A 138 15.68 -50.74 18.33
CA ASN A 138 15.60 -52.19 18.27
C ASN A 138 15.47 -52.65 16.80
N VAL A 139 16.19 -53.71 16.47
CA VAL A 139 16.24 -54.32 15.13
C VAL A 139 15.64 -55.72 15.26
N ASP A 140 14.41 -55.89 14.75
CA ASP A 140 13.75 -57.20 14.66
C ASP A 140 14.20 -57.98 13.42
N GLU A 141 13.89 -59.27 13.32
CA GLU A 141 14.41 -60.15 12.24
C GLU A 141 14.04 -59.67 10.81
N GLU A 142 12.82 -59.14 10.61
CA GLU A 142 12.43 -58.55 9.30
C GLU A 142 13.30 -57.34 8.93
N MET A 143 13.78 -56.60 9.93
CA MET A 143 14.64 -55.44 9.73
C MET A 143 16.08 -55.83 9.37
N HIS A 144 16.59 -56.98 9.84
CA HIS A 144 17.92 -57.45 9.44
C HIS A 144 18.01 -57.67 7.92
N TYR A 145 17.02 -58.32 7.31
CA TYR A 145 16.96 -58.53 5.86
C TYR A 145 16.87 -57.22 5.07
N PHE A 146 16.23 -56.20 5.63
CA PHE A 146 16.22 -54.85 5.06
C PHE A 146 17.60 -54.17 5.18
N LEU A 147 18.22 -54.23 6.36
CA LEU A 147 19.51 -53.59 6.64
C LEU A 147 20.62 -54.10 5.71
N ASP A 148 20.68 -55.40 5.43
CA ASP A 148 21.67 -56.04 4.53
C ASP A 148 21.68 -55.46 3.10
N ARG A 149 20.58 -54.83 2.64
CA ARG A 149 20.46 -54.16 1.33
C ARG A 149 20.73 -52.66 1.38
N THR A 150 20.93 -52.11 2.58
CA THR A 150 21.21 -50.69 2.79
C THR A 150 22.66 -50.44 3.17
N ARG A 151 23.11 -49.22 2.93
CA ARG A 151 24.30 -48.64 3.57
C ARG A 151 23.85 -47.69 4.65
N ARG A 152 24.60 -47.63 5.75
CA ARG A 152 24.46 -46.63 6.81
C ARG A 152 25.39 -45.45 6.56
N TYR A 153 24.96 -44.26 6.94
CA TYR A 153 25.80 -43.08 7.12
C TYR A 153 25.63 -42.62 8.57
N GLU A 154 26.74 -42.62 9.31
CA GLU A 154 26.79 -42.46 10.78
C GLU A 154 27.57 -41.21 11.23
N ASP A 155 28.27 -40.54 10.31
CA ASP A 155 29.12 -39.34 10.54
C ASP A 155 28.32 -38.06 10.87
N CYS A 156 27.15 -38.19 11.48
CA CYS A 156 26.32 -37.09 11.95
C CYS A 156 26.34 -37.00 13.47
N ASP A 157 26.68 -35.83 14.03
CA ASP A 157 26.65 -35.50 15.46
C ASP A 157 25.22 -35.35 16.04
N PHE A 158 24.26 -36.12 15.53
CA PHE A 158 22.87 -36.15 15.95
C PHE A 158 22.44 -37.59 16.33
N ASP A 159 21.32 -37.72 17.05
CA ASP A 159 20.81 -39.00 17.58
C ASP A 159 20.19 -39.95 16.53
N PHE A 160 20.52 -39.78 15.25
CA PHE A 160 20.01 -40.58 14.14
C PHE A 160 21.11 -40.99 13.15
N ASP A 161 20.89 -42.12 12.49
CA ASP A 161 21.64 -42.58 11.33
C ASP A 161 20.79 -42.44 10.06
N ILE A 162 21.45 -42.40 8.90
CA ILE A 162 20.78 -42.39 7.58
C ILE A 162 21.06 -43.70 6.84
N TYR A 163 19.99 -44.44 6.52
CA TYR A 163 20.02 -45.69 5.77
C TYR A 163 19.55 -45.48 4.32
N TYR A 164 20.23 -46.06 3.35
CA TYR A 164 19.97 -45.83 1.93
C TYR A 164 20.34 -47.03 1.05
N ALA A 165 19.68 -47.20 -0.10
CA ALA A 165 19.88 -48.37 -0.97
C ALA A 165 21.33 -48.49 -1.44
N ALA A 166 21.91 -49.69 -1.34
CA ALA A 166 23.28 -49.94 -1.80
C ALA A 166 23.42 -49.76 -3.33
N ASN A 167 22.37 -50.07 -4.09
CA ASN A 167 22.27 -49.90 -5.54
C ASN A 167 21.45 -48.64 -5.90
N SER A 168 21.67 -48.03 -7.07
CA SER A 168 20.81 -46.95 -7.59
C SER A 168 19.45 -47.43 -8.09
N ASN A 169 19.34 -48.72 -8.42
CA ASN A 169 18.17 -49.29 -9.09
C ASN A 169 17.21 -50.01 -8.11
N GLU A 170 17.59 -50.13 -6.83
CA GLU A 170 16.74 -50.71 -5.78
C GLU A 170 15.89 -49.61 -5.13
N ASN A 171 14.57 -49.69 -5.30
CA ASN A 171 13.63 -48.83 -4.60
C ASN A 171 13.36 -49.38 -3.19
N LEU A 172 13.81 -48.67 -2.14
CA LEU A 172 13.58 -49.09 -0.75
C LEU A 172 12.10 -49.25 -0.41
N LEU A 173 11.20 -48.48 -1.05
CA LEU A 173 9.75 -48.58 -0.84
C LEU A 173 9.17 -49.95 -1.25
N LEU A 174 9.89 -50.74 -2.05
CA LEU A 174 9.51 -52.10 -2.46
C LEU A 174 10.19 -53.19 -1.62
N SER A 175 11.07 -52.83 -0.69
CA SER A 175 11.82 -53.75 0.20
C SER A 175 11.64 -53.43 1.70
N LEU A 176 10.97 -52.33 2.01
CA LEU A 176 10.50 -51.98 3.35
C LEU A 176 9.47 -53.01 3.87
N PRO A 177 9.53 -53.40 5.16
CA PRO A 177 8.50 -54.23 5.78
C PRO A 177 7.10 -53.59 5.71
N LEU A 178 6.05 -54.44 5.75
CA LEU A 178 4.64 -54.02 5.64
C LEU A 178 4.21 -53.02 6.72
N SER A 179 4.91 -53.00 7.85
CA SER A 179 4.94 -51.88 8.78
C SER A 179 6.38 -51.43 8.99
N LEU A 180 6.72 -50.18 8.65
CA LEU A 180 7.91 -49.56 9.21
C LEU A 180 7.79 -49.57 10.75
N PRO A 181 8.89 -49.75 11.50
CA PRO A 181 8.92 -49.35 12.90
C PRO A 181 8.45 -47.89 13.00
N ASN A 182 7.56 -47.59 13.96
CA ASN A 182 6.91 -46.27 14.18
C ASN A 182 7.89 -45.17 14.68
N VAL A 183 9.15 -45.25 14.25
CA VAL A 183 10.32 -44.53 14.78
C VAL A 183 11.25 -44.06 13.66
N CYS A 184 11.28 -44.74 12.50
CA CYS A 184 11.99 -44.27 11.31
C CYS A 184 11.16 -43.25 10.53
N SER A 185 11.83 -42.24 9.96
CA SER A 185 11.23 -41.24 9.08
C SER A 185 11.78 -41.35 7.66
N VAL A 186 10.93 -41.24 6.66
CA VAL A 186 11.33 -41.27 5.24
C VAL A 186 11.73 -39.87 4.81
N LEU A 187 12.90 -39.75 4.17
CA LEU A 187 13.38 -38.54 3.51
C LEU A 187 13.57 -38.82 2.02
N HIS A 188 13.37 -37.81 1.19
CA HIS A 188 13.77 -37.84 -0.22
C HIS A 188 14.78 -36.72 -0.45
N LEU A 189 15.92 -37.03 -1.07
CA LEU A 189 16.90 -36.02 -1.49
C LEU A 189 17.20 -36.17 -2.99
N PRO A 190 17.58 -35.10 -3.71
CA PRO A 190 17.84 -35.19 -5.15
C PRO A 190 19.12 -35.97 -5.44
N LEU A 191 19.09 -36.81 -6.47
CA LEU A 191 20.26 -37.55 -6.94
C LEU A 191 21.12 -36.71 -7.89
N LYS A 192 22.43 -36.95 -7.87
CA LYS A 192 23.40 -36.33 -8.77
C LYS A 192 23.08 -36.69 -10.23
N LEU A 193 23.19 -35.71 -11.12
CA LEU A 193 22.99 -35.84 -12.57
C LEU A 193 24.30 -35.55 -13.32
N PRO A 194 24.84 -36.50 -14.11
CA PRO A 194 24.40 -37.89 -14.27
C PRO A 194 24.61 -38.73 -12.99
N PRO A 195 23.86 -39.84 -12.82
CA PRO A 195 23.97 -40.69 -11.64
C PRO A 195 25.34 -41.39 -11.60
N THR A 196 26.10 -41.16 -10.53
CA THR A 196 27.32 -41.90 -10.21
C THR A 196 26.94 -43.25 -9.62
N SER A 197 26.87 -44.29 -10.46
CA SER A 197 26.40 -45.64 -10.10
C SER A 197 27.14 -46.26 -8.91
N ASP A 198 28.45 -46.05 -8.83
CA ASP A 198 29.36 -46.88 -8.02
C ASP A 198 29.96 -46.18 -6.80
N SER A 199 29.54 -44.94 -6.49
CA SER A 199 30.06 -44.25 -5.30
C SER A 199 29.64 -44.97 -4.02
N ALA A 200 30.61 -45.24 -3.14
CA ALA A 200 30.36 -45.75 -1.80
C ALA A 200 29.57 -44.72 -0.95
N GLU A 201 29.95 -43.45 -1.05
CA GLU A 201 29.58 -42.38 -0.12
C GLU A 201 28.24 -41.71 -0.46
N LEU A 202 27.41 -41.47 0.57
CA LEU A 202 26.11 -40.83 0.45
C LEU A 202 26.17 -39.44 -0.20
N PHE A 203 27.01 -38.53 0.33
CA PHE A 203 27.09 -37.15 -0.17
C PHE A 203 27.52 -37.05 -1.64
N GLU A 204 28.36 -37.98 -2.11
CA GLU A 204 28.77 -38.04 -3.51
C GLU A 204 27.68 -38.52 -4.47
N ARG A 205 26.63 -39.20 -3.99
CA ARG A 205 25.45 -39.60 -4.79
C ARG A 205 24.38 -38.51 -4.88
N LEU A 206 24.41 -37.53 -3.99
CA LEU A 206 23.42 -36.45 -3.92
C LEU A 206 23.75 -35.30 -4.89
N GLY A 207 22.71 -34.61 -5.35
CA GLY A 207 22.80 -33.57 -6.38
C GLY A 207 22.15 -32.26 -5.97
N ALA A 208 22.82 -31.14 -6.25
CA ALA A 208 22.21 -29.81 -6.18
C ALA A 208 21.33 -29.48 -7.40
N GLU A 209 21.43 -30.26 -8.47
CA GLU A 209 20.66 -30.11 -9.71
C GLU A 209 19.63 -31.21 -9.88
N TYR A 210 18.39 -30.84 -10.20
CA TYR A 210 17.28 -31.78 -10.38
C TYR A 210 16.17 -31.15 -11.24
N HIS A 211 15.29 -32.00 -11.78
CA HIS A 211 14.02 -31.55 -12.33
C HIS A 211 13.03 -31.38 -11.19
N LEU A 212 12.41 -30.21 -11.11
CA LEU A 212 11.26 -29.93 -10.25
C LEU A 212 9.99 -30.01 -11.10
N GLN A 213 9.02 -30.78 -10.64
CA GLN A 213 7.67 -30.87 -11.19
C GLN A 213 6.68 -30.29 -10.17
N TRP A 214 5.65 -29.59 -10.64
CA TRP A 214 4.54 -29.12 -9.81
C TRP A 214 3.21 -29.74 -10.19
N ILE A 215 2.36 -29.94 -9.19
CA ILE A 215 0.99 -30.45 -9.31
C ILE A 215 0.09 -29.52 -8.51
N LEU A 216 -0.86 -28.89 -9.20
CA LEU A 216 -1.87 -28.02 -8.60
C LEU A 216 -3.04 -28.84 -8.07
N SER A 217 -3.67 -28.37 -6.98
CA SER A 217 -4.93 -28.96 -6.50
C SER A 217 -6.11 -28.54 -7.39
N ASP A 218 -7.08 -29.43 -7.57
CA ASP A 218 -8.30 -29.15 -8.34
C ASP A 218 -9.06 -27.93 -7.80
N ASP A 219 -9.08 -27.74 -6.46
CA ASP A 219 -9.68 -26.57 -5.84
C ASP A 219 -8.98 -25.26 -6.24
N CYS A 220 -7.65 -25.25 -6.33
CA CYS A 220 -6.92 -24.09 -6.82
C CYS A 220 -7.14 -23.86 -8.32
N ILE A 221 -7.09 -24.92 -9.14
CA ILE A 221 -7.40 -24.83 -10.58
C ILE A 221 -8.81 -24.26 -10.78
N ASN A 222 -9.79 -24.70 -9.98
CA ASN A 222 -11.18 -24.24 -10.07
C ASN A 222 -11.39 -22.83 -9.47
N CYS A 223 -10.63 -22.43 -8.46
CA CYS A 223 -10.57 -21.06 -7.94
C CYS A 223 -10.03 -20.08 -9.01
N HIS A 224 -8.87 -20.40 -9.60
CA HIS A 224 -8.25 -19.58 -10.64
C HIS A 224 -9.12 -19.51 -11.91
N ARG A 225 -9.76 -20.62 -12.32
CA ARG A 225 -10.78 -20.63 -13.40
C ARG A 225 -11.97 -19.70 -13.15
N LYS A 226 -12.31 -19.42 -11.88
CA LYS A 226 -13.35 -18.47 -11.46
C LYS A 226 -12.82 -17.04 -11.24
N GLY A 227 -11.50 -16.82 -11.31
CA GLY A 227 -10.86 -15.53 -11.14
C GLY A 227 -10.44 -15.17 -9.70
N GLY A 228 -10.50 -16.12 -8.76
CA GLY A 228 -10.02 -15.91 -7.38
C GLY A 228 -8.53 -16.25 -7.21
N GLN A 229 -7.92 -15.74 -6.14
CA GLN A 229 -6.53 -16.05 -5.79
C GLN A 229 -6.46 -17.30 -4.89
N CYS A 230 -5.61 -18.26 -5.24
CA CYS A 230 -5.31 -19.41 -4.40
C CYS A 230 -4.43 -18.99 -3.21
N THR A 231 -4.96 -19.10 -2.00
CA THR A 231 -4.25 -18.81 -0.75
C THR A 231 -4.36 -20.00 0.21
N SER A 232 -3.76 -19.89 1.40
CA SER A 232 -3.85 -20.94 2.41
C SER A 232 -3.94 -20.32 3.80
N THR A 233 -4.77 -20.90 4.67
CA THR A 233 -4.97 -20.41 6.04
C THR A 233 -3.77 -20.73 6.93
N GLY A 234 -3.70 -20.12 8.11
CA GLY A 234 -2.69 -20.47 9.13
C GLY A 234 -2.78 -21.92 9.64
N ASN A 235 -3.87 -22.64 9.32
CA ASN A 235 -4.06 -24.06 9.62
C ASN A 235 -3.60 -24.97 8.45
N ASN A 236 -3.03 -24.38 7.39
CA ASN A 236 -2.70 -25.06 6.14
C ASN A 236 -3.93 -25.66 5.42
N GLU A 237 -5.06 -24.96 5.44
CA GLU A 237 -6.26 -25.29 4.64
C GLU A 237 -6.28 -24.46 3.36
N PHE A 238 -6.81 -25.02 2.26
CA PHE A 238 -7.00 -24.27 1.01
C PHE A 238 -8.03 -23.14 1.19
N ARG A 239 -7.74 -21.97 0.62
CA ARG A 239 -8.70 -20.87 0.55
C ARG A 239 -8.63 -20.15 -0.79
N CYS A 240 -9.77 -20.07 -1.48
CA CYS A 240 -9.94 -19.12 -2.57
C CYS A 240 -10.19 -17.74 -1.94
N GLU A 241 -9.24 -16.81 -2.06
CA GLU A 241 -9.41 -15.42 -1.60
C GLU A 241 -9.80 -14.51 -2.76
N GLU A 242 -10.92 -13.81 -2.55
CA GLU A 242 -11.38 -12.69 -3.35
C GLU A 242 -10.80 -11.40 -2.72
N GLU A 243 -9.52 -11.13 -3.06
CA GLU A 243 -8.70 -9.94 -2.77
C GLU A 243 -8.91 -9.18 -1.44
N LYS A 244 -8.29 -9.61 -0.32
CA LYS A 244 -8.21 -8.80 0.94
C LYS A 244 -6.83 -8.89 1.61
N ASN A 245 -6.17 -7.75 1.88
CA ASN A 245 -4.69 -7.66 1.82
C ASN A 245 -3.99 -6.98 3.04
N PRO A 246 -3.06 -7.67 3.77
CA PRO A 246 -2.25 -7.12 4.88
C PRO A 246 -0.85 -6.53 4.48
N LEU A 247 -0.24 -5.75 5.39
CA LEU A 247 -0.14 -4.26 5.35
C LEU A 247 1.34 -3.93 5.96
N LYS A 248 2.09 -2.77 5.77
CA LYS A 248 3.49 -2.45 6.31
C LYS A 248 3.85 -0.93 6.65
N LEU A 249 4.88 -0.61 7.51
CA LEU A 249 5.31 0.73 8.07
C LEU A 249 6.26 1.46 7.11
N ILE A 250 6.01 2.74 6.79
CA ILE A 250 6.82 3.51 5.82
C ILE A 250 7.00 4.97 6.30
N LEU A 251 8.20 5.53 6.12
CA LEU A 251 8.50 6.97 6.26
C LEU A 251 8.51 7.61 4.86
N ALA A 252 7.89 8.78 4.70
CA ALA A 252 7.62 9.35 3.37
C ALA A 252 8.60 10.46 2.93
N ASP A 253 9.48 10.95 3.82
CA ASP A 253 10.51 11.92 3.44
C ASP A 253 11.91 11.29 3.20
N ARG A 254 12.70 11.96 2.35
CA ARG A 254 14.02 11.54 1.84
C ARG A 254 15.11 12.61 2.05
N ARG A 255 14.92 13.59 2.93
CA ARG A 255 16.03 14.43 3.42
C ARG A 255 16.15 14.41 4.94
N GLU A 256 17.42 14.43 5.34
CA GLU A 256 17.98 14.47 6.68
C GLU A 256 17.82 13.21 7.58
N SER A 257 18.97 12.82 8.14
CA SER A 257 19.24 11.87 9.22
C SER A 257 18.23 10.73 9.51
N LEU A 258 18.65 9.51 9.15
CA LEU A 258 18.46 8.25 9.88
C LEU A 258 17.62 8.33 11.16
N LEU A 259 16.36 7.86 11.08
CA LEU A 259 15.56 7.56 12.26
C LEU A 259 16.11 6.29 12.96
N SER A 260 17.16 6.47 13.76
CA SER A 260 17.76 5.44 14.61
C SER A 260 16.84 5.13 15.80
N VAL A 261 15.72 4.47 15.53
CA VAL A 261 14.73 4.08 16.53
C VAL A 261 15.36 3.04 17.48
N SER A 262 15.74 3.49 18.68
CA SER A 262 16.25 2.63 19.76
C SER A 262 15.22 1.54 20.10
N PRO A 263 15.64 0.36 20.61
CA PRO A 263 14.94 -0.94 20.44
C PRO A 263 13.56 -1.14 21.11
N SER A 264 12.92 -0.08 21.60
CA SER A 264 11.47 -0.05 21.91
C SER A 264 10.66 0.14 20.62
N SER A 265 9.55 -0.62 20.46
CA SER A 265 8.80 -0.68 19.19
C SER A 265 8.28 0.70 18.70
N PRO A 266 8.15 0.94 17.38
CA PRO A 266 7.71 2.23 16.85
C PRO A 266 6.38 2.72 17.44
N THR A 267 5.41 1.80 17.60
CA THR A 267 4.11 2.09 18.22
C THR A 267 4.25 2.54 19.68
N GLN A 268 5.20 1.98 20.43
CA GLN A 268 5.47 2.39 21.82
C GLN A 268 6.11 3.78 21.89
N ASN A 269 6.86 4.21 20.87
CA ASN A 269 7.39 5.57 20.78
C ASN A 269 6.29 6.60 20.47
N LEU A 270 5.39 6.28 19.54
CA LEU A 270 4.23 7.14 19.24
C LEU A 270 3.29 7.25 20.45
N LYS A 271 3.04 6.14 21.17
CA LYS A 271 2.33 6.17 22.46
C LYS A 271 3.03 7.04 23.50
N LYS A 272 4.37 6.99 23.62
CA LYS A 272 5.09 7.90 24.53
C LYS A 272 4.96 9.37 24.12
N ALA A 273 4.96 9.67 22.81
CA ALA A 273 4.81 11.03 22.30
C ALA A 273 3.42 11.65 22.58
N THR A 274 2.36 10.84 22.64
CA THR A 274 0.95 11.27 22.86
C THR A 274 0.42 11.01 24.28
N ASN A 275 1.30 10.76 25.27
CA ASN A 275 0.93 10.30 26.61
C ASN A 275 -0.07 9.10 26.63
N ASN A 276 0.17 8.13 25.75
CA ASN A 276 -0.67 6.95 25.48
C ASN A 276 -2.05 7.28 24.84
N PHE A 277 -2.07 8.27 23.95
CA PHE A 277 -3.30 8.81 23.33
C PHE A 277 -4.26 9.41 24.35
N ASP A 278 -3.70 10.26 25.20
CA ASP A 278 -4.42 11.06 26.20
C ASP A 278 -5.38 12.06 25.52
N SER A 279 -6.61 12.20 26.02
CA SER A 279 -7.58 13.13 25.45
C SER A 279 -7.20 14.60 25.64
N SER A 280 -6.33 14.93 26.61
CA SER A 280 -5.71 16.27 26.72
C SER A 280 -4.70 16.57 25.60
N LYS A 281 -4.41 15.58 24.73
CA LYS A 281 -3.60 15.71 23.51
C LYS A 281 -4.42 15.58 22.24
N GLU A 282 -5.74 15.49 22.32
CA GLU A 282 -6.62 15.47 21.15
C GLU A 282 -6.60 16.83 20.44
N LEU A 283 -6.41 16.81 19.12
CA LEU A 283 -6.49 17.96 18.23
C LEU A 283 -7.81 18.01 17.46
N GLY A 284 -8.55 16.90 17.43
CA GLY A 284 -9.86 16.76 16.81
C GLY A 284 -10.19 15.30 16.53
N ASP A 285 -11.48 14.96 16.61
CA ASP A 285 -12.00 13.66 16.19
C ASP A 285 -12.78 13.77 14.88
N GLY A 286 -12.62 12.79 14.00
CA GLY A 286 -13.23 12.76 12.67
C GLY A 286 -13.67 11.36 12.28
N GLY A 287 -14.56 11.26 11.28
CA GLY A 287 -15.23 10.00 10.90
C GLY A 287 -14.33 8.83 10.47
N PHE A 288 -13.02 9.04 10.37
CA PHE A 288 -12.02 8.02 10.01
C PHE A 288 -11.02 7.73 11.15
N GLY A 289 -10.92 8.62 12.15
CA GLY A 289 -10.00 8.48 13.28
C GLY A 289 -9.73 9.80 14.00
N THR A 290 -9.20 9.68 15.21
CA THR A 290 -8.87 10.78 16.13
C THR A 290 -7.44 11.26 15.91
N VAL A 291 -7.20 12.58 15.90
CA VAL A 291 -5.87 13.17 15.72
C VAL A 291 -5.32 13.65 17.06
N TYR A 292 -4.08 13.27 17.38
CA TYR A 292 -3.40 13.66 18.62
C TYR A 292 -2.16 14.49 18.34
N TYR A 293 -1.91 15.54 19.12
CA TYR A 293 -0.60 16.16 19.25
C TYR A 293 0.38 15.17 19.88
N GLY A 294 1.56 15.04 19.30
CA GLY A 294 2.68 14.34 19.90
C GLY A 294 3.98 15.16 19.83
N LYS A 295 4.86 14.94 20.81
CA LYS A 295 6.24 15.44 20.74
C LYS A 295 7.22 14.27 20.68
N LEU A 296 7.98 14.20 19.59
CA LEU A 296 8.97 13.15 19.35
C LEU A 296 10.21 13.33 20.22
N ARG A 297 11.01 12.26 20.36
CA ARG A 297 12.24 12.28 21.20
C ARG A 297 13.32 13.25 20.70
N ASP A 298 13.26 13.63 19.42
CA ASP A 298 14.13 14.63 18.79
C ASP A 298 13.61 16.07 18.96
N GLY A 299 12.51 16.25 19.70
CA GLY A 299 11.89 17.54 19.96
C GLY A 299 10.87 17.98 18.91
N ARG A 300 10.72 17.27 17.78
CA ARG A 300 9.75 17.63 16.74
C ARG A 300 8.31 17.44 17.22
N GLU A 301 7.46 18.39 16.84
CA GLU A 301 6.03 18.35 17.11
C GLU A 301 5.31 17.75 15.90
N VAL A 302 4.36 16.84 16.16
CA VAL A 302 3.70 16.04 15.12
C VAL A 302 2.21 15.90 15.39
N ALA A 303 1.41 15.85 14.33
CA ALA A 303 0.03 15.36 14.40
C ALA A 303 0.02 13.84 14.14
N ILE A 304 -0.66 13.07 14.98
CA ILE A 304 -0.73 11.60 14.91
C ILE A 304 -2.21 11.19 14.80
N LYS A 305 -2.65 10.88 13.58
CA LYS A 305 -4.01 10.44 13.23
C LYS A 305 -4.14 8.93 13.47
N ARG A 306 -4.97 8.52 14.44
CA ARG A 306 -5.22 7.13 14.84
C ARG A 306 -6.55 6.65 14.26
N LEU A 307 -6.51 5.81 13.24
CA LEU A 307 -7.73 5.35 12.57
C LEU A 307 -8.48 4.29 13.40
N TYR A 308 -9.82 4.36 13.41
CA TYR A 308 -10.70 3.52 14.24
C TYR A 308 -10.64 2.00 13.93
N GLU A 309 -10.64 1.13 14.95
CA GLU A 309 -10.36 -0.32 14.80
C GLU A 309 -11.37 -1.12 13.96
N HIS A 310 -12.62 -0.66 13.76
CA HIS A 310 -13.75 -1.51 13.34
C HIS A 310 -14.29 -1.29 11.92
N ASN A 311 -13.67 -0.45 11.08
CA ASN A 311 -14.18 -0.17 9.73
C ASN A 311 -13.32 -0.85 8.66
N TYR A 312 -13.92 -1.58 7.71
CA TYR A 312 -13.18 -2.15 6.57
C TYR A 312 -12.52 -1.04 5.70
N LYS A 313 -13.19 0.12 5.59
CA LYS A 313 -12.66 1.30 4.88
C LYS A 313 -11.39 1.87 5.53
N ARG A 314 -11.14 1.63 6.83
CA ARG A 314 -9.93 2.06 7.56
C ARG A 314 -8.65 1.68 6.80
N VAL A 315 -8.64 0.50 6.18
CA VAL A 315 -7.49 -0.03 5.43
C VAL A 315 -7.35 0.64 4.07
N GLU A 316 -8.46 0.80 3.32
CA GLU A 316 -8.50 1.51 2.04
C GLU A 316 -7.98 2.94 2.20
N GLN A 317 -8.53 3.69 3.16
CA GLN A 317 -8.20 5.08 3.43
C GLN A 317 -6.74 5.25 3.88
N PHE A 318 -6.23 4.38 4.77
CA PHE A 318 -4.83 4.40 5.19
C PHE A 318 -3.86 4.18 4.02
N ILE A 319 -4.16 3.21 3.14
CA ILE A 319 -3.33 2.93 1.95
C ILE A 319 -3.39 4.10 0.97
N ASN A 320 -4.59 4.66 0.75
CA ASN A 320 -4.84 5.75 -0.18
C ASN A 320 -4.10 7.03 0.24
N GLU A 321 -4.23 7.43 1.50
CA GLU A 321 -3.59 8.60 2.07
C GLU A 321 -2.05 8.50 2.00
N ILE A 322 -1.48 7.30 2.20
CA ILE A 322 -0.04 7.05 1.97
C ILE A 322 0.32 7.14 0.48
N LYS A 323 -0.42 6.44 -0.40
CA LYS A 323 -0.15 6.43 -1.86
C LYS A 323 -0.08 7.86 -2.40
N ILE A 324 -1.06 8.68 -2.03
CA ILE A 324 -1.18 10.07 -2.46
C ILE A 324 -0.09 10.96 -1.82
N LEU A 325 -0.02 11.03 -0.49
CA LEU A 325 0.92 11.95 0.19
C LEU A 325 2.40 11.59 0.02
N THR A 326 2.75 10.35 -0.33
CA THR A 326 4.14 9.99 -0.64
C THR A 326 4.58 10.53 -2.02
N CYS A 327 3.63 10.81 -2.92
CA CYS A 327 3.91 11.32 -4.27
C CYS A 327 3.81 12.84 -4.37
N LEU A 328 3.10 13.50 -3.46
CA LEU A 328 2.85 14.95 -3.48
C LEU A 328 3.87 15.74 -2.64
N ARG A 329 4.29 16.90 -3.16
CA ARG A 329 5.14 17.88 -2.45
C ARG A 329 4.80 19.29 -2.90
N HIS A 330 4.09 20.04 -2.05
CA HIS A 330 3.64 21.41 -2.30
C HIS A 330 3.57 22.17 -0.96
N PRO A 331 3.95 23.46 -0.89
CA PRO A 331 4.00 24.19 0.38
C PRO A 331 2.65 24.16 1.13
N ASN A 332 1.55 24.35 0.39
CA ASN A 332 0.21 24.44 0.98
C ASN A 332 -0.50 23.10 1.21
N LEU A 333 0.23 21.98 1.20
CA LEU A 333 -0.27 20.66 1.59
C LEU A 333 0.40 20.19 2.88
N VAL A 334 -0.31 19.38 3.67
CA VAL A 334 0.24 18.75 4.87
C VAL A 334 1.26 17.66 4.52
N SER A 335 2.43 17.71 5.17
CA SER A 335 3.53 16.79 4.97
C SER A 335 3.33 15.52 5.81
N LEU A 336 3.22 14.36 5.15
CA LEU A 336 3.28 13.06 5.82
C LEU A 336 4.74 12.74 6.18
N TYR A 337 5.03 12.55 7.46
CA TYR A 337 6.34 12.06 7.92
C TYR A 337 6.41 10.53 7.88
N GLY A 338 5.32 9.83 8.19
CA GLY A 338 5.24 8.37 8.05
C GLY A 338 3.97 7.73 8.60
N CYS A 339 3.94 6.40 8.58
CA CYS A 339 2.75 5.59 8.90
C CYS A 339 3.11 4.30 9.66
N THR A 340 2.26 3.80 10.56
CA THR A 340 2.53 2.52 11.26
C THR A 340 2.58 1.33 10.33
N SER A 341 3.01 0.19 10.88
CA SER A 341 2.86 -1.07 10.18
C SER A 341 1.42 -1.19 9.76
N ARG A 342 1.18 -1.25 8.46
CA ARG A 342 -0.15 -1.52 7.94
C ARG A 342 -0.52 -2.96 8.46
N ARG A 343 0.42 -3.89 8.73
CA ARG A 343 0.21 -5.17 9.50
C ARG A 343 0.00 -4.98 11.01
N SER A 344 0.05 -3.75 11.52
CA SER A 344 -0.26 -3.41 12.92
C SER A 344 -1.76 -3.51 13.14
N ARG A 345 -2.13 -3.87 14.37
CA ARG A 345 -3.47 -3.65 14.90
C ARG A 345 -3.83 -2.15 14.95
N GLU A 346 -2.87 -1.30 15.29
CA GLU A 346 -3.02 0.15 15.37
C GLU A 346 -2.48 0.83 14.09
N LEU A 347 -3.39 1.37 13.29
CA LEU A 347 -3.10 2.18 12.10
C LEU A 347 -3.01 3.66 12.50
N LEU A 348 -1.81 4.22 12.43
CA LEU A 348 -1.48 5.60 12.77
C LEU A 348 -0.76 6.26 11.59
N LEU A 349 -1.12 7.49 11.27
CA LEU A 349 -0.43 8.36 10.30
C LEU A 349 0.19 9.54 11.06
N VAL A 350 1.41 9.93 10.70
CA VAL A 350 2.23 10.93 11.41
C VAL A 350 2.60 12.04 10.43
N TYR A 351 2.25 13.27 10.77
CA TYR A 351 2.37 14.46 9.91
C TYR A 351 3.13 15.58 10.62
N GLU A 352 3.47 16.65 9.87
CA GLU A 352 3.79 17.94 10.48
C GLU A 352 2.66 18.43 11.40
N PHE A 353 3.00 19.01 12.55
CA PHE A 353 2.04 19.72 13.39
C PHE A 353 1.83 21.14 12.88
N VAL A 354 0.57 21.55 12.76
CA VAL A 354 0.16 22.84 12.18
C VAL A 354 -0.53 23.68 13.26
N SER A 355 0.14 24.73 13.72
CA SER A 355 -0.05 25.28 15.07
C SER A 355 -1.29 26.13 15.29
N ASN A 356 -1.85 26.76 14.25
CA ASN A 356 -3.05 27.60 14.40
C ASN A 356 -4.37 26.85 14.21
N GLY A 357 -4.36 25.52 14.03
CA GLY A 357 -5.59 24.72 13.91
C GLY A 357 -6.24 24.84 12.53
N THR A 358 -7.56 24.64 12.45
CA THR A 358 -8.33 24.63 11.20
C THR A 358 -8.93 25.99 10.89
N VAL A 359 -9.19 26.29 9.61
CA VAL A 359 -9.89 27.54 9.21
C VAL A 359 -11.25 27.65 9.91
N ALA A 360 -11.98 26.54 10.06
CA ALA A 360 -13.27 26.49 10.75
C ALA A 360 -13.20 27.02 12.19
N ASP A 361 -12.12 26.76 12.92
CA ASP A 361 -11.93 27.25 14.29
C ASP A 361 -11.86 28.79 14.37
N HIS A 362 -11.34 29.42 13.32
CA HIS A 362 -11.14 30.88 13.22
C HIS A 362 -12.32 31.64 12.58
N ILE A 363 -13.30 30.94 12.00
CA ILE A 363 -14.52 31.58 11.42
C ILE A 363 -15.83 31.13 12.09
N HIS A 364 -15.87 29.99 12.78
CA HIS A 364 -17.05 29.49 13.50
C HIS A 364 -16.76 29.07 14.96
N GLY A 365 -15.51 28.68 15.25
CA GLY A 365 -15.09 28.20 16.56
C GLY A 365 -14.79 29.29 17.59
N ASP A 366 -14.12 28.92 18.68
CA ASP A 366 -13.80 29.86 19.76
C ASP A 366 -12.75 30.90 19.36
N ARG A 367 -11.79 30.56 18.48
CA ARG A 367 -10.78 31.52 17.99
C ARG A 367 -11.41 32.68 17.22
N ALA A 368 -12.53 32.42 16.51
CA ALA A 368 -13.32 33.46 15.85
C ALA A 368 -13.85 34.54 16.82
N LYS A 369 -14.04 34.19 18.10
CA LYS A 369 -14.52 35.10 19.16
C LYS A 369 -13.38 35.90 19.80
N GLU A 370 -12.16 35.33 19.80
CA GLU A 370 -10.96 35.96 20.34
C GLU A 370 -10.34 36.96 19.34
N ALA A 371 -10.21 36.55 18.08
CA ALA A 371 -9.62 37.36 17.00
C ALA A 371 -10.15 36.91 15.61
N PRO A 372 -11.20 37.56 15.07
CA PRO A 372 -11.68 37.28 13.71
C PRO A 372 -10.59 37.45 12.65
N LEU A 373 -10.54 36.56 11.65
CA LEU A 373 -9.61 36.70 10.53
C LEU A 373 -9.91 37.97 9.73
N SER A 374 -8.91 38.83 9.55
CA SER A 374 -8.99 40.01 8.70
C SER A 374 -9.14 39.63 7.22
N TRP A 375 -9.76 40.52 6.42
CA TRP A 375 -10.01 40.26 5.00
C TRP A 375 -8.76 39.81 4.20
N PRO A 376 -7.56 40.43 4.34
CA PRO A 376 -6.37 39.98 3.62
C PRO A 376 -5.92 38.56 3.97
N ILE A 377 -6.15 38.11 5.22
CA ILE A 377 -5.85 36.73 5.62
C ILE A 377 -6.85 35.77 4.98
N ARG A 378 -8.15 36.08 5.01
CA ARG A 378 -9.18 35.24 4.35
C ARG A 378 -8.96 35.15 2.83
N MET A 379 -8.51 36.23 2.20
CA MET A 379 -8.14 36.27 0.79
C MET A 379 -6.93 35.38 0.48
N ASN A 380 -5.87 35.43 1.29
CA ASN A 380 -4.71 34.55 1.15
C ASN A 380 -5.09 33.07 1.35
N ILE A 381 -5.94 32.75 2.33
CA ILE A 381 -6.42 31.39 2.57
C ILE A 381 -7.11 30.82 1.33
N ALA A 382 -7.98 31.60 0.68
CA ALA A 382 -8.64 31.19 -0.56
C ALA A 382 -7.64 30.95 -1.70
N ILE A 383 -6.67 31.85 -1.89
CA ILE A 383 -5.65 31.74 -2.96
C ILE A 383 -4.73 30.53 -2.73
N GLU A 384 -4.23 30.32 -1.51
CA GLU A 384 -3.36 29.19 -1.20
C GLU A 384 -4.10 27.85 -1.23
N THR A 385 -5.38 27.82 -0.84
CA THR A 385 -6.26 26.66 -1.04
C THR A 385 -6.48 26.40 -2.53
N ALA A 386 -6.71 27.43 -3.33
CA ALA A 386 -6.88 27.28 -4.78
C ALA A 386 -5.60 26.76 -5.45
N ASN A 387 -4.42 27.26 -5.05
CA ASN A 387 -3.12 26.78 -5.51
C ASN A 387 -2.87 25.32 -5.11
N ALA A 388 -3.21 24.93 -3.88
CA ALA A 388 -3.16 23.53 -3.44
C ALA A 388 -4.03 22.61 -4.32
N LEU A 389 -5.30 22.97 -4.54
CA LEU A 389 -6.23 22.16 -5.34
C LEU A 389 -5.83 22.14 -6.84
N ALA A 390 -5.37 23.26 -7.40
CA ALA A 390 -4.86 23.30 -8.77
C ALA A 390 -3.62 22.40 -8.96
N TYR A 391 -2.75 22.30 -7.95
CA TYR A 391 -1.64 21.35 -7.93
C TYR A 391 -2.10 19.89 -7.84
N LEU A 392 -3.14 19.59 -7.04
CA LEU A 392 -3.74 18.24 -6.99
C LEU A 392 -4.37 17.85 -8.33
N HIS A 393 -5.20 18.72 -8.92
CA HIS A 393 -5.88 18.46 -10.20
C HIS A 393 -4.89 18.31 -11.35
N LYS A 394 -3.80 19.09 -11.36
CA LYS A 394 -2.68 18.93 -12.31
C LYS A 394 -1.85 17.64 -12.08
N SER A 395 -2.00 17.01 -10.93
CA SER A 395 -1.40 15.72 -10.57
C SER A 395 -2.41 14.57 -10.66
N ASP A 396 -3.52 14.78 -11.38
CA ASP A 396 -4.62 13.83 -11.56
C ASP A 396 -5.20 13.29 -10.23
N ILE A 397 -5.33 14.15 -9.21
CA ILE A 397 -5.86 13.80 -7.88
C ILE A 397 -7.04 14.70 -7.50
N ILE A 398 -8.18 14.10 -7.19
CA ILE A 398 -9.38 14.77 -6.66
C ILE A 398 -9.42 14.59 -5.14
N HIS A 399 -9.58 15.67 -4.38
CA HIS A 399 -9.51 15.67 -2.92
C HIS A 399 -10.75 15.03 -2.25
N ARG A 400 -11.95 15.29 -2.79
CA ARG A 400 -13.28 14.77 -2.40
C ARG A 400 -13.83 15.19 -1.04
N ASP A 401 -13.03 15.81 -0.18
CA ASP A 401 -13.47 16.33 1.12
C ASP A 401 -12.83 17.70 1.42
N VAL A 402 -12.94 18.64 0.49
CA VAL A 402 -12.52 20.04 0.68
C VAL A 402 -13.53 20.74 1.60
N LYS A 403 -13.08 21.19 2.77
CA LYS A 403 -13.89 21.89 3.78
C LYS A 403 -12.99 22.68 4.73
N THR A 404 -13.54 23.66 5.44
CA THR A 404 -12.76 24.53 6.36
C THR A 404 -12.13 23.80 7.55
N ASN A 405 -12.63 22.62 7.95
CA ASN A 405 -11.95 21.76 8.93
C ASN A 405 -10.72 21.00 8.37
N ASN A 406 -10.64 20.81 7.04
CA ASN A 406 -9.53 20.11 6.38
C ASN A 406 -8.48 21.08 5.81
N ILE A 407 -8.63 22.38 6.07
CA ILE A 407 -7.70 23.45 5.70
C ILE A 407 -7.13 23.96 7.02
N LEU A 408 -5.85 23.71 7.29
CA LEU A 408 -5.16 24.13 8.51
C LEU A 408 -4.30 25.38 8.26
N LEU A 409 -3.93 26.07 9.33
CA LEU A 409 -3.15 27.32 9.31
C LEU A 409 -1.87 27.19 10.14
N ASP A 410 -0.72 27.54 9.55
CA ASP A 410 0.57 27.55 10.25
C ASP A 410 0.78 28.80 11.14
N ASP A 411 1.99 28.98 11.68
CA ASP A 411 2.36 30.12 12.53
C ASP A 411 2.22 31.49 11.84
N LYS A 412 2.17 31.53 10.50
CA LYS A 412 2.07 32.72 9.65
C LYS A 412 0.71 32.86 8.98
N PHE A 413 -0.24 31.99 9.32
CA PHE A 413 -1.55 31.86 8.66
C PHE A 413 -1.46 31.40 7.19
N CYS A 414 -0.37 30.74 6.79
CA CYS A 414 -0.30 30.03 5.51
C CYS A 414 -1.05 28.69 5.61
N VAL A 415 -1.70 28.31 4.51
CA VAL A 415 -2.59 27.15 4.40
C VAL A 415 -1.83 25.83 4.34
N LYS A 416 -2.39 24.81 4.97
CA LYS A 416 -2.04 23.39 4.86
C LYS A 416 -3.31 22.56 4.64
N VAL A 417 -3.58 22.13 3.41
CA VAL A 417 -4.72 21.22 3.10
C VAL A 417 -4.38 19.78 3.54
N ALA A 418 -5.34 19.09 4.16
CA ALA A 418 -5.18 17.80 4.83
C ALA A 418 -6.40 16.87 4.69
N ASP A 419 -6.29 15.67 5.28
CA ASP A 419 -7.23 14.54 5.21
C ASP A 419 -7.46 13.97 3.80
N PHE A 420 -6.40 13.38 3.25
CA PHE A 420 -6.43 12.67 1.97
C PHE A 420 -7.06 11.26 2.07
N GLY A 421 -7.77 10.97 3.16
CA GLY A 421 -8.38 9.67 3.42
C GLY A 421 -9.48 9.31 2.41
N LEU A 422 -10.17 10.30 1.83
CA LEU A 422 -11.20 10.09 0.82
C LEU A 422 -10.73 10.30 -0.63
N SER A 423 -9.62 11.01 -0.85
CA SER A 423 -9.16 11.48 -2.17
C SER A 423 -8.93 10.34 -3.18
N ARG A 424 -8.95 10.62 -4.49
CA ARG A 424 -8.72 9.59 -5.52
C ARG A 424 -7.83 10.09 -6.65
N LEU A 425 -6.96 9.20 -7.12
CA LEU A 425 -6.32 9.32 -8.43
C LEU A 425 -7.38 9.20 -9.53
N PHE A 426 -7.29 10.08 -10.52
CA PHE A 426 -8.07 10.06 -11.75
C PHE A 426 -7.40 9.11 -12.74
N PRO A 427 -8.10 8.13 -13.31
CA PRO A 427 -7.53 7.31 -14.37
C PRO A 427 -7.25 8.15 -15.61
N ASN A 428 -6.17 7.83 -16.32
CA ASN A 428 -5.97 8.36 -17.68
C ASN A 428 -7.16 7.96 -18.57
N ASP A 429 -7.46 8.80 -19.56
CA ASP A 429 -8.41 8.54 -20.64
C ASP A 429 -9.90 8.33 -20.23
N VAL A 430 -10.32 8.82 -19.05
CA VAL A 430 -11.75 8.91 -18.65
C VAL A 430 -12.19 10.36 -18.43
N THR A 431 -13.51 10.62 -18.50
CA THR A 431 -14.09 11.95 -18.25
C THR A 431 -14.64 12.15 -16.84
N HIS A 432 -14.73 11.08 -16.05
CA HIS A 432 -15.24 11.06 -14.69
C HIS A 432 -14.89 9.73 -14.00
N ILE A 433 -14.98 9.68 -12.66
CA ILE A 433 -14.94 8.43 -11.90
C ILE A 433 -16.37 8.10 -11.43
N SER A 434 -16.94 7.00 -11.90
CA SER A 434 -18.21 6.47 -11.39
C SER A 434 -18.00 5.89 -9.98
N THR A 435 -18.50 6.54 -8.93
CA THR A 435 -18.29 6.09 -7.54
C THR A 435 -19.36 6.61 -6.57
N ALA A 436 -19.62 5.86 -5.49
CA ALA A 436 -20.60 6.23 -4.48
C ALA A 436 -20.26 7.60 -3.84
N PRO A 437 -21.25 8.52 -3.65
CA PRO A 437 -21.07 9.79 -2.97
C PRO A 437 -20.42 9.64 -1.60
N GLN A 438 -19.31 10.36 -1.40
CA GLN A 438 -18.56 10.47 -0.14
C GLN A 438 -17.98 11.88 -0.04
N GLY A 439 -17.90 12.39 1.19
CA GLY A 439 -17.52 13.77 1.52
C GLY A 439 -18.43 14.29 2.63
N THR A 440 -18.12 15.48 3.16
CA THR A 440 -18.84 16.07 4.28
C THR A 440 -20.14 16.77 3.82
N PRO A 441 -21.32 16.47 4.42
CA PRO A 441 -22.57 17.16 4.11
C PRO A 441 -22.42 18.69 4.20
N GLY A 442 -23.02 19.42 3.25
CA GLY A 442 -22.75 20.84 3.03
C GLY A 442 -21.87 21.07 1.80
N TYR A 443 -20.75 20.36 1.73
CA TYR A 443 -19.68 20.54 0.72
C TYR A 443 -19.80 19.60 -0.48
N VAL A 444 -20.54 18.49 -0.38
CA VAL A 444 -20.69 17.51 -1.47
C VAL A 444 -21.40 18.13 -2.68
N ASP A 445 -20.75 18.04 -3.83
CA ASP A 445 -21.27 18.41 -5.15
C ASP A 445 -22.62 17.72 -5.46
N PRO A 446 -23.69 18.47 -5.77
CA PRO A 446 -25.02 17.93 -6.03
C PRO A 446 -25.12 17.13 -7.34
N GLU A 447 -24.35 17.46 -8.38
CA GLU A 447 -24.31 16.67 -9.63
C GLU A 447 -23.66 15.31 -9.34
N TYR A 448 -22.50 15.32 -8.67
CA TYR A 448 -21.83 14.10 -8.21
C TYR A 448 -22.73 13.25 -7.31
N HIS A 449 -23.47 13.86 -6.36
CA HIS A 449 -24.40 13.14 -5.49
C HIS A 449 -25.54 12.46 -6.25
N GLN A 450 -26.06 13.10 -7.31
CA GLN A 450 -27.19 12.58 -8.09
C GLN A 450 -26.75 11.56 -9.15
N CYS A 451 -25.67 11.86 -9.87
CA CYS A 451 -25.22 11.11 -11.04
C CYS A 451 -24.09 10.10 -10.73
N TYR A 452 -23.56 10.06 -9.51
CA TYR A 452 -22.45 9.20 -9.10
C TYR A 452 -21.13 9.45 -9.89
N HIS A 453 -21.07 10.54 -10.65
CA HIS A 453 -19.93 10.91 -11.50
C HIS A 453 -19.05 11.96 -10.81
N LEU A 454 -17.91 11.53 -10.28
CA LEU A 454 -16.93 12.40 -9.66
C LEU A 454 -16.00 13.03 -10.71
N THR A 455 -15.70 14.32 -10.57
CA THR A 455 -14.76 15.08 -11.41
C THR A 455 -13.91 16.04 -10.58
N ASP A 456 -12.87 16.63 -11.17
CA ASP A 456 -12.14 17.79 -10.61
C ASP A 456 -13.12 18.91 -10.18
N ARG A 457 -14.17 19.11 -10.96
CA ARG A 457 -15.23 20.09 -10.71
C ARG A 457 -16.06 19.83 -9.47
N SER A 458 -15.99 18.61 -8.89
CA SER A 458 -16.60 18.32 -7.60
C SER A 458 -15.83 18.98 -6.44
N ASP A 459 -14.50 19.03 -6.50
CA ASP A 459 -13.71 19.83 -5.54
C ASP A 459 -13.93 21.33 -5.75
N VAL A 460 -14.11 21.78 -7.00
CA VAL A 460 -14.43 23.20 -7.31
C VAL A 460 -15.71 23.62 -6.60
N TYR A 461 -16.77 22.79 -6.60
CA TYR A 461 -18.00 23.07 -5.87
C TYR A 461 -17.75 23.17 -4.36
N SER A 462 -17.02 22.20 -3.78
CA SER A 462 -16.66 22.21 -2.35
C SER A 462 -15.82 23.44 -1.96
N PHE A 463 -14.89 23.87 -2.82
CA PHE A 463 -14.14 25.12 -2.68
C PHE A 463 -15.06 26.36 -2.78
N GLY A 464 -16.07 26.33 -3.64
CA GLY A 464 -17.13 27.35 -3.68
C GLY A 464 -17.86 27.51 -2.35
N VAL A 465 -18.10 26.42 -1.61
CA VAL A 465 -18.68 26.49 -0.25
C VAL A 465 -17.69 27.15 0.72
N VAL A 466 -16.40 26.75 0.69
CA VAL A 466 -15.33 27.36 1.51
C VAL A 466 -15.20 28.87 1.26
N LEU A 467 -15.33 29.32 0.01
CA LEU A 467 -15.34 30.76 -0.30
C LEU A 467 -16.51 31.50 0.39
N ILE A 468 -17.72 30.92 0.40
CA ILE A 468 -18.85 31.53 1.12
C ILE A 468 -18.63 31.50 2.63
N GLU A 469 -18.11 30.41 3.21
CA GLU A 469 -17.78 30.36 4.65
C GLU A 469 -16.77 31.47 5.03
N LEU A 470 -15.74 31.68 4.20
CA LEU A 470 -14.75 32.76 4.39
C LEU A 470 -15.36 34.17 4.29
N ILE A 471 -16.35 34.40 3.43
CA ILE A 471 -17.00 35.71 3.28
C ILE A 471 -18.03 35.96 4.40
N SER A 472 -18.70 34.92 4.88
CA SER A 472 -19.90 35.02 5.73
C SER A 472 -19.71 34.70 7.21
N SER A 473 -18.67 33.94 7.55
CA SER A 473 -18.51 33.30 8.88
C SER A 473 -19.70 32.41 9.29
N MET A 474 -20.58 32.04 8.35
CA MET A 474 -21.70 31.13 8.57
C MET A 474 -21.28 29.68 8.24
N PRO A 475 -21.67 28.67 9.04
CA PRO A 475 -21.35 27.27 8.73
C PRO A 475 -22.12 26.74 7.51
N ALA A 476 -21.47 25.84 6.77
CA ALA A 476 -21.97 25.20 5.56
C ALA A 476 -23.31 24.46 5.72
N VAL A 477 -23.61 23.93 6.91
CA VAL A 477 -24.88 23.29 7.26
C VAL A 477 -25.37 23.82 8.60
N ASP A 478 -26.64 24.22 8.64
CA ASP A 478 -27.27 24.78 9.83
C ASP A 478 -28.76 24.44 9.84
N ILE A 479 -29.15 23.52 10.73
CA ILE A 479 -30.52 23.01 10.85
C ILE A 479 -31.48 24.00 11.50
N SER A 480 -31.01 25.16 11.99
CA SER A 480 -31.88 26.22 12.53
C SER A 480 -32.45 27.14 11.46
N ARG A 481 -31.82 27.18 10.26
CA ARG A 481 -32.28 27.95 9.10
C ARG A 481 -33.53 27.36 8.49
N HIS A 482 -34.26 28.17 7.72
CA HIS A 482 -35.41 27.69 6.94
C HIS A 482 -34.99 26.58 5.97
N ARG A 483 -35.89 25.60 5.71
CA ARG A 483 -35.59 24.32 5.04
C ARG A 483 -34.74 24.40 3.75
N HIS A 484 -34.89 25.47 2.97
CA HIS A 484 -34.18 25.67 1.70
C HIS A 484 -32.82 26.37 1.85
N GLU A 485 -32.54 26.95 3.02
CA GLU A 485 -31.35 27.73 3.38
C GLU A 485 -30.44 26.99 4.40
N ILE A 486 -30.83 25.77 4.83
CA ILE A 486 -30.03 24.88 5.70
C ILE A 486 -28.63 24.65 5.13
N ASN A 487 -28.50 24.52 3.81
CA ASN A 487 -27.22 24.46 3.11
C ASN A 487 -26.80 25.87 2.69
N LEU A 488 -25.57 26.25 3.04
CA LEU A 488 -25.02 27.58 2.80
C LEU A 488 -24.87 27.94 1.31
N ALA A 489 -24.57 26.98 0.43
CA ALA A 489 -24.50 27.24 -1.01
C ALA A 489 -25.88 27.64 -1.57
N ASN A 490 -26.95 26.97 -1.14
CA ASN A 490 -28.31 27.32 -1.55
C ASN A 490 -28.70 28.73 -1.05
N LEU A 491 -28.36 29.06 0.20
CA LEU A 491 -28.54 30.40 0.77
C LEU A 491 -27.76 31.46 -0.04
N ALA A 492 -26.49 31.19 -0.36
CA ALA A 492 -25.63 32.09 -1.12
C ALA A 492 -26.13 32.32 -2.55
N ILE A 493 -26.43 31.26 -3.30
CA ILE A 493 -27.02 31.33 -4.64
C ILE A 493 -28.32 32.16 -4.58
N SER A 494 -29.18 31.90 -3.60
CA SER A 494 -30.45 32.63 -3.42
C SER A 494 -30.25 34.13 -3.18
N ARG A 495 -29.28 34.54 -2.34
CA ARG A 495 -28.99 35.95 -2.08
C ARG A 495 -28.27 36.64 -3.24
N ILE A 496 -27.31 35.99 -3.87
CA ILE A 496 -26.58 36.52 -5.04
C ILE A 496 -27.55 36.74 -6.22
N GLN A 497 -28.42 35.77 -6.53
CA GLN A 497 -29.44 35.90 -7.58
C GLN A 497 -30.50 37.00 -7.30
N ARG A 498 -30.64 37.42 -6.04
CA ARG A 498 -31.56 38.51 -5.62
C ARG A 498 -30.84 39.86 -5.47
N CYS A 499 -29.58 39.96 -5.85
CA CYS A 499 -28.71 41.13 -5.61
C CYS A 499 -28.58 41.51 -4.12
N ALA A 500 -28.85 40.56 -3.22
CA ALA A 500 -28.84 40.73 -1.76
C ALA A 500 -27.59 40.09 -1.12
N PHE A 501 -26.49 39.98 -1.87
CA PHE A 501 -25.26 39.31 -1.41
C PHE A 501 -24.64 39.99 -0.18
N ASN A 502 -24.90 41.28 0.01
CA ASN A 502 -24.55 42.05 1.20
C ASN A 502 -25.17 41.50 2.51
N GLU A 503 -26.27 40.73 2.44
CA GLU A 503 -26.84 40.02 3.59
C GLU A 503 -25.99 38.81 4.03
N LEU A 504 -25.11 38.31 3.16
CA LEU A 504 -24.22 37.18 3.45
C LEU A 504 -22.94 37.60 4.15
N ILE A 505 -22.48 38.85 4.00
CA ILE A 505 -21.10 39.22 4.33
C ILE A 505 -20.95 39.49 5.83
N ASP A 506 -19.91 38.90 6.42
CA ASP A 506 -19.51 39.15 7.80
C ASP A 506 -19.22 40.65 8.01
N SER A 507 -19.99 41.29 8.87
CA SER A 507 -19.92 42.73 9.14
C SER A 507 -18.58 43.16 9.75
N SER A 508 -17.80 42.24 10.34
CA SER A 508 -16.46 42.52 10.84
C SER A 508 -15.43 42.76 9.73
N LEU A 509 -15.73 42.41 8.47
CA LEU A 509 -14.82 42.57 7.34
C LEU A 509 -14.68 44.01 6.84
N GLY A 510 -15.60 44.92 7.19
CA GLY A 510 -15.61 46.30 6.67
C GLY A 510 -16.29 46.46 5.30
N PHE A 511 -17.22 45.56 4.96
CA PHE A 511 -18.01 45.69 3.74
C PHE A 511 -18.86 46.97 3.74
N GLY A 512 -18.81 47.73 2.64
CA GLY A 512 -19.50 49.02 2.50
C GLY A 512 -18.84 50.20 3.23
N SER A 513 -17.88 49.97 4.14
CA SER A 513 -17.04 51.04 4.73
C SER A 513 -15.68 51.16 4.05
N ASP A 514 -15.12 50.05 3.56
CA ASP A 514 -13.91 50.03 2.74
C ASP A 514 -14.25 49.64 1.29
N ALA A 515 -13.85 50.49 0.33
CA ALA A 515 -14.16 50.31 -1.09
C ALA A 515 -13.35 49.19 -1.76
N GLU A 516 -12.13 48.92 -1.28
CA GLU A 516 -11.26 47.87 -1.81
C GLU A 516 -11.73 46.50 -1.31
N VAL A 517 -12.08 46.39 -0.02
CA VAL A 517 -12.76 45.22 0.55
C VAL A 517 -14.09 44.99 -0.16
N THR A 518 -14.88 46.03 -0.41
CA THR A 518 -16.16 45.93 -1.13
C THR A 518 -15.95 45.37 -2.55
N ARG A 519 -14.93 45.86 -3.30
CA ARG A 519 -14.55 45.28 -4.60
C ARG A 519 -14.16 43.80 -4.48
N MET A 520 -13.20 43.50 -3.61
CA MET A 520 -12.65 42.14 -3.47
C MET A 520 -13.69 41.12 -3.02
N THR A 521 -14.55 41.46 -2.05
CA THR A 521 -15.63 40.59 -1.56
C THR A 521 -16.69 40.34 -2.64
N THR A 522 -17.02 41.33 -3.47
CA THR A 522 -17.89 41.12 -4.64
C THR A 522 -17.27 40.14 -5.63
N SER A 523 -16.02 40.33 -6.05
CA SER A 523 -15.36 39.41 -6.99
C SER A 523 -15.12 38.00 -6.40
N PHE A 524 -14.98 37.90 -5.07
CA PHE A 524 -14.98 36.61 -4.35
C PHE A 524 -16.35 35.93 -4.39
N ALA A 525 -17.45 36.69 -4.20
CA ALA A 525 -18.80 36.17 -4.30
C ALA A 525 -19.17 35.76 -5.75
N GLU A 526 -18.69 36.48 -6.76
CA GLU A 526 -18.81 36.10 -8.17
C GLU A 526 -18.07 34.79 -8.49
N LEU A 527 -16.83 34.63 -7.99
CA LEU A 527 -16.08 33.38 -8.14
C LEU A 527 -16.79 32.23 -7.41
N ALA A 528 -17.23 32.43 -6.18
CA ALA A 528 -17.99 31.44 -5.42
C ALA A 528 -19.29 31.04 -6.14
N PHE A 529 -20.03 31.99 -6.69
CA PHE A 529 -21.23 31.73 -7.49
C PHE A 529 -20.91 30.88 -8.73
N ARG A 530 -19.81 31.14 -9.44
CA ARG A 530 -19.35 30.30 -10.56
C ARG A 530 -18.94 28.90 -10.10
N CYS A 531 -18.25 28.76 -8.97
CA CYS A 531 -17.89 27.46 -8.40
C CYS A 531 -19.12 26.63 -7.97
N LEU A 532 -20.17 27.29 -7.49
CA LEU A 532 -21.39 26.66 -6.97
C LEU A 532 -22.48 26.37 -8.03
N GLN A 533 -22.18 26.51 -9.33
CA GLN A 533 -23.14 26.16 -10.39
C GLN A 533 -23.51 24.67 -10.35
N LEU A 534 -24.79 24.35 -10.61
CA LEU A 534 -25.28 22.98 -10.59
C LEU A 534 -24.55 22.12 -11.64
N GLU A 535 -24.51 22.59 -12.89
CA GLU A 535 -23.80 21.95 -14.00
C GLU A 535 -22.29 22.17 -13.85
N LYS A 536 -21.52 21.07 -13.74
CA LYS A 536 -20.05 21.11 -13.59
C LYS A 536 -19.30 21.87 -14.69
N ASP A 537 -19.84 21.85 -15.92
CA ASP A 537 -19.19 22.41 -17.10
C ASP A 537 -19.27 23.96 -17.09
N MET A 538 -20.18 24.53 -16.29
CA MET A 538 -20.29 25.97 -16.03
C MET A 538 -19.38 26.47 -14.90
N ARG A 539 -18.81 25.55 -14.10
CA ARG A 539 -17.82 25.86 -13.05
C ARG A 539 -16.46 26.20 -13.70
N PRO A 540 -15.59 27.01 -13.07
CA PRO A 540 -14.21 27.17 -13.53
C PRO A 540 -13.38 25.91 -13.24
N SER A 541 -12.23 25.76 -13.89
CA SER A 541 -11.16 24.91 -13.36
C SER A 541 -10.45 25.60 -12.19
N MET A 542 -9.77 24.84 -11.32
CA MET A 542 -9.02 25.45 -10.21
C MET A 542 -7.87 26.36 -10.69
N GLY A 543 -7.26 26.11 -11.84
CA GLY A 543 -6.25 27.00 -12.43
C GLY A 543 -6.81 28.35 -12.89
N GLU A 544 -8.03 28.38 -13.42
CA GLU A 544 -8.76 29.63 -13.70
C GLU A 544 -9.17 30.32 -12.38
N GLY A 545 -9.59 29.55 -11.37
CA GLY A 545 -9.92 30.06 -10.03
C GLY A 545 -8.76 30.76 -9.34
N VAL A 546 -7.55 30.19 -9.42
CA VAL A 546 -6.28 30.83 -9.03
C VAL A 546 -6.08 32.13 -9.82
N SER A 547 -6.14 32.06 -11.15
CA SER A 547 -5.89 33.22 -12.02
C SER A 547 -6.83 34.40 -11.74
N ILE A 548 -8.10 34.13 -11.43
CA ILE A 548 -9.09 35.14 -11.03
C ILE A 548 -8.77 35.69 -9.64
N SER A 549 -8.41 34.83 -8.69
CA SER A 549 -8.14 35.23 -7.30
C SER A 549 -6.83 36.01 -7.15
N GLU A 550 -5.81 35.71 -7.95
CA GLU A 550 -4.56 36.47 -8.04
C GLU A 550 -4.74 37.77 -8.83
N GLY A 551 -5.56 37.78 -9.89
CA GLY A 551 -5.93 39.01 -10.61
C GLY A 551 -6.62 40.05 -9.72
N ASN A 552 -7.33 39.61 -8.68
CA ASN A 552 -7.99 40.47 -7.69
C ASN A 552 -7.03 41.07 -6.63
N LYS A 553 -5.73 40.72 -6.63
CA LYS A 553 -4.69 41.36 -5.80
C LYS A 553 -4.09 42.64 -6.42
N GLY A 554 -4.53 43.02 -7.63
CA GLY A 554 -4.15 44.27 -8.32
C GLY A 554 -5.20 45.36 -8.22
#